data_AF-A0A6V8HJH5-F1
#
_entry.id   AF-A0A6V8HJH5-F1
#
_cell.length_a   1.000
_cell.length_b   1.000
_cell.length_c   1.000
_cell.angle_alpha   90.00
_cell.angle_beta   90.00
_cell.angle_gamma   90.00
#
_symmetry.space_group_name_H-M   'P 1'
#
loop_
_entity.id
_entity.type
_entity.pdbx_description
1 polymer ?
#
loop_
_entity_poly.entity_id
_entity_poly.type
_entity_poly.pdbx_seq_one_letter_code
_entity_poly.pdbx_strand_id
1 'polypeptide(L)'
;MPNLPLVEIRKSLVGTWKLVSYTSKPARKDGPIEYPLGKDARGYIIYTADGYMSAQIMRPGSKPYSTVDDPFAIADDEAADAARHYLAYTGPFEVIEHEGKVAVKHHTNLALVPNWAGNHQLRFCELEGNELVLMPTQPWRLNVTPGLRTVSLVPSYKAAVFWVWVSLSVSFFRGNTHISSSDPKDEPIIDPRFFFHPLDIEIMARNLLNVERMHPVKPLSEFIKAQGRRNHPEAFLTDLDSAKRYLRNTATTTFPACGTAAMLPRDQDGVVDERLSIWDIELAYSRCQHLPSHPKQ
;
A
#
# COMPACT_ATOMS: atom_id res chain seq x y z
N MET A 1 29.09 -17.03 -0.53
CA MET A 1 28.10 -16.60 0.50
C MET A 1 28.45 -17.29 1.81
N PRO A 2 28.47 -16.60 2.97
CA PRO A 2 28.53 -17.28 4.26
C PRO A 2 27.29 -18.17 4.41
N ASN A 3 27.46 -19.34 5.02
CA ASN A 3 26.47 -20.42 5.10
C ASN A 3 25.32 -20.03 6.07
N LEU A 4 24.42 -19.15 5.62
CA LEU A 4 23.24 -18.77 6.40
C LEU A 4 22.31 -19.98 6.54
N PRO A 5 21.77 -20.26 7.73
CA PRO A 5 20.79 -21.32 7.91
C PRO A 5 19.59 -21.14 6.97
N LEU A 6 19.03 -22.21 6.41
CA LEU A 6 17.89 -22.17 5.47
C LEU A 6 16.69 -21.38 6.03
N VAL A 7 16.52 -21.35 7.35
CA VAL A 7 15.50 -20.56 8.05
C VAL A 7 15.71 -19.05 7.86
N GLU A 8 16.95 -18.56 7.89
CA GLU A 8 17.24 -17.15 7.65
C GLU A 8 17.02 -16.79 6.19
N ILE A 9 17.39 -17.66 5.26
CA ILE A 9 17.11 -17.46 3.83
C ILE A 9 15.60 -17.40 3.59
N ARG A 10 14.83 -18.31 4.20
CA ARG A 10 13.36 -18.28 4.14
C ARG A 10 12.80 -16.95 4.62
N LYS A 11 13.29 -16.44 5.75
CA LYS A 11 12.87 -15.12 6.27
C LYS A 11 13.22 -14.00 5.31
N SER A 12 14.41 -14.03 4.72
CA SER A 12 14.87 -13.02 3.76
C SER A 12 14.09 -13.02 2.44
N LEU A 13 13.48 -14.14 2.06
CA LEU A 13 12.61 -14.21 0.87
C LEU A 13 11.24 -13.58 1.08
N VAL A 14 10.73 -13.53 2.32
CA VAL A 14 9.40 -12.99 2.63
C VAL A 14 9.30 -11.55 2.15
N GLY A 15 8.34 -11.30 1.26
CA GLY A 15 8.23 -10.01 0.60
C GLY A 15 7.64 -10.08 -0.80
N THR A 16 7.52 -8.89 -1.39
CA THR A 16 7.15 -8.73 -2.81
C THR A 16 8.39 -8.36 -3.60
N TRP A 17 8.62 -9.08 -4.69
CA TRP A 17 9.76 -8.90 -5.58
C TRP A 17 9.25 -8.57 -6.98
N LYS A 18 9.80 -7.51 -7.57
CA LYS A 18 9.50 -7.06 -8.92
C LYS A 18 10.50 -7.66 -9.91
N LEU A 19 10.00 -8.09 -11.06
CA LEU A 19 10.80 -8.55 -12.17
C LEU A 19 11.71 -7.46 -12.74
N VAL A 20 13.01 -7.77 -12.83
CA VAL A 20 14.01 -6.99 -13.57
C VAL A 20 14.22 -7.58 -14.95
N SER A 21 14.43 -8.89 -15.04
CA SER A 21 14.59 -9.57 -16.32
C SER A 21 14.15 -11.02 -16.26
N TYR A 22 13.67 -11.52 -17.41
CA TYR A 22 13.40 -12.93 -17.62
C TYR A 22 14.12 -13.40 -18.88
N THR A 23 15.18 -14.18 -18.70
CA THR A 23 16.10 -14.57 -19.76
C THR A 23 16.17 -16.09 -19.90
N SER A 24 16.61 -16.56 -21.05
CA SER A 24 16.92 -17.97 -21.32
C SER A 24 18.27 -18.05 -22.03
N LYS A 25 19.19 -18.87 -21.51
CA LYS A 25 20.48 -19.17 -22.14
C LYS A 25 20.50 -20.64 -22.59
N PRO A 26 20.90 -20.97 -23.82
CA PRO A 26 21.01 -22.36 -24.26
C PRO A 26 21.99 -23.15 -23.38
N ALA A 27 21.60 -24.35 -22.95
CA ALA A 27 22.35 -25.13 -21.96
C ALA A 27 23.57 -25.86 -22.53
N ARG A 28 23.71 -25.93 -23.86
CA ARG A 28 24.73 -26.77 -24.54
C ARG A 28 25.55 -26.05 -25.61
N LYS A 29 25.26 -24.78 -25.91
CA LYS A 29 26.00 -23.95 -26.87
C LYS A 29 26.09 -22.54 -26.32
N ASP A 30 27.25 -21.90 -26.46
CA ASP A 30 27.32 -20.44 -26.36
C ASP A 30 26.39 -19.89 -27.46
N GLY A 31 25.35 -19.22 -27.02
CA GLY A 31 24.28 -18.73 -27.87
C GLY A 31 23.68 -17.45 -27.29
N PRO A 32 22.95 -16.68 -28.11
CA PRO A 32 22.39 -15.42 -27.68
C PRO A 32 21.42 -15.62 -26.50
N ILE A 33 21.37 -14.63 -25.61
CA ILE A 33 20.37 -14.58 -24.54
C ILE A 33 19.00 -14.34 -25.18
N GLU A 34 18.06 -15.24 -24.93
CA GLU A 34 16.68 -15.12 -25.34
C GLU A 34 15.81 -14.50 -24.23
N TYR A 35 14.71 -13.87 -24.60
CA TYR A 35 13.75 -13.24 -23.70
C TYR A 35 12.37 -13.84 -23.93
N PRO A 36 12.00 -14.93 -23.22
CA PRO A 36 10.78 -15.69 -23.54
C PRO A 36 9.47 -14.89 -23.51
N LEU A 37 9.41 -13.84 -22.68
CA LEU A 37 8.27 -12.92 -22.57
C LEU A 37 8.62 -11.49 -22.99
N GLY A 38 9.67 -11.31 -23.79
CA GLY A 38 10.16 -10.00 -24.21
C GLY A 38 11.09 -9.32 -23.19
N LYS A 39 11.82 -8.31 -23.66
CA LYS A 39 12.75 -7.51 -22.83
C LYS A 39 12.01 -6.57 -21.87
N ASP A 40 10.77 -6.27 -22.18
CA ASP A 40 9.86 -5.38 -21.47
C ASP A 40 8.88 -6.14 -20.55
N ALA A 41 9.11 -7.45 -20.35
CA ALA A 41 8.33 -8.27 -19.43
C ALA A 41 8.23 -7.61 -18.05
N ARG A 42 7.04 -7.67 -17.46
CA ARG A 42 6.76 -7.15 -16.12
C ARG A 42 6.24 -8.28 -15.25
N GLY A 43 6.51 -8.25 -13.97
CA GLY A 43 6.02 -9.29 -13.09
C GLY A 43 6.32 -9.05 -11.64
N TYR A 44 5.66 -9.84 -10.82
CA TYR A 44 5.90 -9.91 -9.39
C TYR A 44 5.98 -11.37 -8.95
N ILE A 45 6.80 -11.61 -7.94
CA ILE A 45 6.70 -12.82 -7.12
C ILE A 45 6.58 -12.39 -5.67
N ILE A 46 5.61 -12.95 -4.97
CA ILE A 46 5.34 -12.69 -3.56
C ILE A 46 5.66 -13.96 -2.79
N TYR A 47 6.39 -13.82 -1.69
CA TYR A 47 6.57 -14.86 -0.67
C TYR A 47 5.98 -14.34 0.63
N THR A 48 5.06 -15.09 1.23
CA THR A 48 4.36 -14.69 2.45
C THR A 48 4.94 -15.40 3.68
N ALA A 49 4.78 -14.79 4.85
CA ALA A 49 5.33 -15.32 6.10
C ALA A 49 4.68 -16.66 6.51
N ASP A 50 3.41 -16.87 6.15
CA ASP A 50 2.65 -18.11 6.34
C ASP A 50 3.03 -19.23 5.35
N GLY A 51 3.99 -18.99 4.45
CA GLY A 51 4.62 -20.03 3.64
C GLY A 51 4.02 -20.26 2.26
N TYR A 52 3.31 -19.27 1.71
CA TYR A 52 2.79 -19.29 0.35
C TYR A 52 3.62 -18.40 -0.57
N MET A 53 3.54 -18.69 -1.87
CA MET A 53 4.11 -17.86 -2.90
C MET A 53 3.18 -17.71 -4.09
N SER A 54 3.30 -16.60 -4.82
CA SER A 54 2.56 -16.34 -6.05
C SER A 54 3.47 -15.63 -7.04
N ALA A 55 3.63 -16.19 -8.24
CA ALA A 55 4.41 -15.62 -9.33
C ALA A 55 3.50 -15.24 -10.48
N GLN A 56 3.64 -14.02 -10.97
CA GLN A 56 2.92 -13.48 -12.13
C GLN A 56 3.90 -12.73 -13.02
N ILE A 57 3.98 -13.10 -14.29
CA ILE A 57 4.80 -12.43 -15.31
C ILE A 57 3.94 -12.20 -16.55
N MET A 58 3.92 -10.97 -17.03
CA MET A 58 3.24 -10.54 -18.25
C MET A 58 4.24 -10.10 -19.30
N ARG A 59 3.98 -10.47 -20.55
CA ARG A 59 4.52 -9.83 -21.75
C ARG A 59 3.56 -8.71 -22.16
N PRO A 60 4.02 -7.46 -22.25
CA PRO A 60 3.18 -6.38 -22.79
C PRO A 60 2.77 -6.64 -24.25
N GLY A 61 1.63 -6.07 -24.66
CA GLY A 61 1.17 -6.11 -26.06
C GLY A 61 0.06 -7.10 -26.38
N SER A 62 -0.52 -7.78 -25.38
CA SER A 62 -1.77 -8.52 -25.60
C SER A 62 -2.89 -7.58 -26.04
N LYS A 63 -3.75 -8.05 -26.94
CA LYS A 63 -4.93 -7.30 -27.37
C LYS A 63 -5.92 -7.19 -26.20
N PRO A 64 -6.48 -6.01 -25.92
CA PRO A 64 -7.60 -5.89 -24.99
C PRO A 64 -8.77 -6.76 -25.46
N TYR A 65 -9.52 -7.32 -24.51
CA TYR A 65 -10.76 -7.99 -24.83
C TYR A 65 -11.75 -7.03 -25.47
N SER A 66 -12.52 -7.52 -26.44
CA SER A 66 -13.57 -6.76 -27.12
C SER A 66 -14.69 -6.32 -26.17
N THR A 67 -14.96 -7.09 -25.12
CA THR A 67 -15.81 -6.72 -23.97
C THR A 67 -15.23 -7.28 -22.66
N VAL A 68 -15.57 -6.64 -21.54
CA VAL A 68 -15.19 -7.08 -20.19
C VAL A 68 -16.40 -7.44 -19.32
N ASP A 69 -17.61 -7.42 -19.88
CA ASP A 69 -18.85 -7.70 -19.13
C ASP A 69 -18.90 -9.16 -18.65
N ASP A 70 -18.46 -10.09 -19.50
CA ASP A 70 -18.22 -11.50 -19.14
C ASP A 70 -16.88 -11.99 -19.75
N PRO A 71 -15.76 -11.90 -19.01
CA PRO A 71 -14.45 -12.33 -19.50
C PRO A 71 -14.34 -13.85 -19.70
N PHE A 72 -15.29 -14.64 -19.21
CA PHE A 72 -15.33 -16.10 -19.40
C PHE A 72 -16.04 -16.50 -20.71
N ALA A 73 -16.79 -15.58 -21.32
CA ALA A 73 -17.48 -15.77 -22.60
C ALA A 73 -16.75 -15.12 -23.79
N ILE A 74 -15.54 -14.62 -23.59
CA ILE A 74 -14.74 -13.99 -24.65
C ILE A 74 -14.36 -15.00 -25.74
N ALA A 75 -14.11 -14.51 -26.95
CA ALA A 75 -13.70 -15.36 -28.06
C ALA A 75 -12.37 -16.11 -27.77
N ASP A 76 -12.28 -17.35 -28.25
CA ASP A 76 -11.14 -18.25 -27.99
C ASP A 76 -9.79 -17.66 -28.44
N ASP A 77 -9.76 -16.91 -29.53
CA ASP A 77 -8.54 -16.30 -30.07
C ASP A 77 -8.04 -15.15 -29.18
N GLU A 78 -8.95 -14.34 -28.64
CA GLU A 78 -8.66 -13.29 -27.66
C GLU A 78 -8.19 -13.91 -26.33
N ALA A 79 -8.89 -14.92 -25.81
CA ALA A 79 -8.48 -15.64 -24.61
C ALA A 79 -7.09 -16.29 -24.77
N ALA A 80 -6.83 -16.91 -25.92
CA ALA A 80 -5.55 -17.53 -26.22
C ALA A 80 -4.42 -16.50 -26.37
N ASP A 81 -4.68 -15.33 -26.95
CA ASP A 81 -3.71 -14.23 -26.99
C ASP A 81 -3.34 -13.77 -25.58
N ALA A 82 -4.34 -13.50 -24.72
CA ALA A 82 -4.12 -13.08 -23.34
C ALA A 82 -3.33 -14.14 -22.55
N ALA A 83 -3.71 -15.42 -22.65
CA ALA A 83 -3.03 -16.52 -21.99
C ALA A 83 -1.57 -16.68 -22.45
N ARG A 84 -1.27 -16.50 -23.75
CA ARG A 84 0.10 -16.55 -24.29
C ARG A 84 0.98 -15.39 -23.83
N HIS A 85 0.38 -14.27 -23.47
CA HIS A 85 1.07 -13.10 -22.92
C HIS A 85 1.27 -13.18 -21.40
N TYR A 86 0.81 -14.24 -20.74
CA TYR A 86 0.83 -14.33 -19.29
C TYR A 86 1.46 -15.63 -18.79
N LEU A 87 2.06 -15.56 -17.61
CA LEU A 87 2.59 -16.69 -16.87
C LEU A 87 2.22 -16.50 -15.41
N ALA A 88 1.42 -17.41 -14.87
CA ALA A 88 1.01 -17.35 -13.47
C ALA A 88 1.05 -18.72 -12.82
N TYR A 89 1.54 -18.78 -11.58
CA TYR A 89 1.39 -19.94 -10.71
C TYR A 89 1.53 -19.56 -9.25
N THR A 90 0.93 -20.35 -8.35
CA THR A 90 0.89 -20.07 -6.91
C THR A 90 0.72 -21.34 -6.09
N GLY A 91 1.22 -21.30 -4.85
CA GLY A 91 0.99 -22.29 -3.82
C GLY A 91 2.09 -22.24 -2.75
N PRO A 92 2.20 -23.26 -1.88
CA PRO A 92 3.19 -23.29 -0.81
C PRO A 92 4.65 -23.22 -1.31
N PHE A 93 5.57 -22.75 -0.47
CA PHE A 93 7.01 -22.83 -0.77
C PHE A 93 7.86 -23.29 0.40
N GLU A 94 8.98 -23.92 0.04
CA GLU A 94 9.99 -24.42 0.96
C GLU A 94 11.37 -23.97 0.49
N VAL A 95 12.26 -23.65 1.44
CA VAL A 95 13.68 -23.42 1.16
C VAL A 95 14.44 -24.67 1.57
N ILE A 96 15.13 -25.28 0.63
CA ILE A 96 15.81 -26.56 0.78
C ILE A 96 17.25 -26.46 0.29
N GLU A 97 18.07 -27.43 0.69
CA GLU A 97 19.34 -27.68 0.02
C GLU A 97 19.13 -28.71 -1.09
N HIS A 98 19.69 -28.43 -2.28
CA HIS A 98 19.63 -29.31 -3.43
C HIS A 98 20.97 -29.25 -4.17
N GLU A 99 21.61 -30.40 -4.38
CA GLU A 99 22.93 -30.49 -5.05
C GLU A 99 24.00 -29.54 -4.45
N GLY A 100 24.00 -29.39 -3.11
CA GLY A 100 24.93 -28.53 -2.38
C GLY A 100 24.69 -27.02 -2.56
N LYS A 101 23.54 -26.64 -3.13
CA LYS A 101 23.12 -25.24 -3.31
C LYS A 101 21.76 -24.99 -2.68
N VAL A 102 21.52 -23.75 -2.30
CA VAL A 102 20.21 -23.32 -1.80
C VAL A 102 19.22 -23.30 -2.96
N ALA A 103 18.06 -23.92 -2.75
CA ALA A 103 16.97 -23.93 -3.68
C ALA A 103 15.64 -23.60 -3.00
N VAL A 104 14.74 -22.97 -3.75
CA VAL A 104 13.35 -22.77 -3.37
C VAL A 104 12.49 -23.73 -4.18
N LYS A 105 11.67 -24.50 -3.47
CA LYS A 105 10.69 -25.41 -4.06
C LYS A 105 9.33 -24.72 -4.00
N HIS A 106 8.77 -24.37 -5.16
CA HIS A 106 7.40 -23.88 -5.26
C HIS A 106 6.46 -25.08 -5.51
N HIS A 107 5.46 -25.24 -4.65
CA HIS A 107 4.39 -26.21 -4.80
C HIS A 107 3.27 -25.53 -5.60
N THR A 108 3.10 -25.95 -6.85
CA THR A 108 2.19 -25.26 -7.77
C THR A 108 0.79 -25.81 -7.61
N ASN A 109 -0.03 -25.19 -6.77
CA ASN A 109 -1.42 -25.60 -6.55
C ASN A 109 -2.33 -25.07 -7.66
N LEU A 110 -2.13 -23.81 -8.08
CA LEU A 110 -2.82 -23.21 -9.22
C LEU A 110 -1.78 -22.71 -10.22
N ALA A 111 -2.06 -22.88 -11.52
CA ALA A 111 -1.23 -22.35 -12.58
C ALA A 111 -2.06 -22.07 -13.83
N LEU A 112 -1.65 -21.06 -14.59
CA LEU A 112 -2.21 -20.81 -15.92
C LEU A 112 -1.86 -21.94 -16.90
N VAL A 113 -0.69 -22.58 -16.73
CA VAL A 113 -0.31 -23.79 -17.47
C VAL A 113 -0.86 -25.00 -16.70
N PRO A 114 -1.90 -25.69 -17.18
CA PRO A 114 -2.60 -26.71 -16.38
C PRO A 114 -1.69 -27.85 -15.92
N ASN A 115 -0.74 -28.26 -16.77
CA ASN A 115 0.21 -29.34 -16.47
C ASN A 115 1.16 -29.01 -15.31
N TRP A 116 1.20 -27.77 -14.83
CA TRP A 116 2.02 -27.42 -13.67
C TRP A 116 1.25 -27.56 -12.36
N ALA A 117 -0.09 -27.56 -12.40
CA ALA A 117 -0.89 -27.78 -11.21
C ALA A 117 -0.62 -29.17 -10.63
N GLY A 118 -0.38 -29.23 -9.31
CA GLY A 118 0.00 -30.45 -8.59
C GLY A 118 1.48 -30.80 -8.66
N ASN A 119 2.30 -30.07 -9.43
CA ASN A 119 3.75 -30.31 -9.55
C ASN A 119 4.58 -29.33 -8.71
N HIS A 120 5.89 -29.56 -8.67
CA HIS A 120 6.84 -28.67 -8.00
C HIS A 120 7.80 -28.00 -8.98
N GLN A 121 8.03 -26.70 -8.79
CA GLN A 121 9.05 -25.94 -9.50
C GLN A 121 10.23 -25.73 -8.59
N LEU A 122 11.35 -26.39 -8.88
CA LEU A 122 12.58 -26.22 -8.12
C LEU A 122 13.45 -25.13 -8.76
N ARG A 123 13.92 -24.18 -7.94
CA ARG A 123 14.75 -23.06 -8.37
C ARG A 123 15.95 -22.89 -7.47
N PHE A 124 17.17 -22.94 -8.01
CA PHE A 124 18.33 -22.41 -7.29
C PHE A 124 18.07 -20.93 -6.98
N CYS A 125 18.45 -20.54 -5.77
CA CYS A 125 18.17 -19.23 -5.22
C CYS A 125 19.48 -18.57 -4.81
N GLU A 126 19.79 -17.46 -5.48
CA GLU A 126 20.89 -16.59 -5.13
C GLU A 126 20.31 -15.26 -4.66
N LEU A 127 20.61 -14.90 -3.42
CA LEU A 127 20.16 -13.66 -2.81
C LEU A 127 21.39 -12.82 -2.46
N GLU A 128 21.56 -11.68 -3.14
CA GLU A 128 22.64 -10.74 -2.90
C GLU A 128 22.07 -9.35 -2.62
N GLY A 129 22.00 -8.98 -1.33
CA GLY A 129 21.43 -7.72 -0.89
C GLY A 129 19.96 -7.57 -1.30
N ASN A 130 19.70 -6.70 -2.28
CA ASN A 130 18.37 -6.41 -2.81
C ASN A 130 18.15 -7.06 -4.20
N GLU A 131 18.91 -8.09 -4.54
CA GLU A 131 18.72 -8.82 -5.79
C GLU A 131 18.45 -10.30 -5.47
N LEU A 132 17.35 -10.81 -6.02
CA LEU A 132 16.96 -12.21 -5.96
C LEU A 132 17.03 -12.79 -7.36
N VAL A 133 17.87 -13.80 -7.54
CA VAL A 133 18.01 -14.54 -8.79
C VAL A 133 17.49 -15.96 -8.60
N LEU A 134 16.49 -16.32 -9.39
CA LEU A 134 15.92 -17.66 -9.44
C LEU A 134 16.30 -18.35 -10.75
N MET A 135 16.93 -19.51 -10.64
CA MET A 135 17.38 -20.32 -11.78
C MET A 135 16.81 -21.73 -11.70
N PRO A 136 16.42 -22.38 -12.80
CA PRO A 136 15.96 -23.76 -12.75
C PRO A 136 17.11 -24.68 -12.37
N THR A 137 16.81 -25.73 -11.62
CA THR A 137 17.79 -26.76 -11.27
C THR A 137 18.09 -27.71 -12.42
N GLN A 138 17.24 -27.71 -13.46
CA GLN A 138 17.45 -28.48 -14.70
C GLN A 138 17.09 -27.66 -15.94
N PRO A 139 17.77 -27.87 -17.08
CA PRO A 139 17.41 -27.22 -18.34
C PRO A 139 15.97 -27.54 -18.74
N TRP A 140 15.20 -26.50 -19.04
CA TRP A 140 13.82 -26.63 -19.49
C TRP A 140 13.77 -27.19 -20.93
N ARG A 141 12.82 -28.10 -21.21
CA ARG A 141 12.50 -28.57 -22.58
C ARG A 141 11.12 -28.04 -23.01
N LEU A 142 11.08 -26.96 -23.78
CA LEU A 142 9.91 -26.56 -24.56
C LEU A 142 10.42 -26.12 -25.94
N ASN A 143 10.05 -26.88 -26.98
CA ASN A 143 10.46 -26.74 -28.38
C ASN A 143 11.99 -26.76 -28.63
N VAL A 144 12.49 -27.98 -28.90
CA VAL A 144 13.73 -28.39 -29.60
C VAL A 144 15.10 -27.90 -29.06
N THR A 145 15.18 -26.86 -28.21
CA THR A 145 16.48 -26.37 -27.69
C THR A 145 16.51 -26.29 -26.16
N PRO A 146 17.38 -27.07 -25.46
CA PRO A 146 17.53 -26.98 -24.01
C PRO A 146 18.09 -25.62 -23.57
N GLY A 147 17.48 -24.96 -22.58
CA GLY A 147 17.96 -23.69 -22.03
C GLY A 147 17.77 -23.55 -20.51
N LEU A 148 18.66 -22.78 -19.87
CA LEU A 148 18.58 -22.31 -18.50
C LEU A 148 17.85 -20.96 -18.47
N ARG A 149 16.72 -20.89 -17.78
CA ARG A 149 15.96 -19.65 -17.64
C ARG A 149 16.32 -18.90 -16.37
N THR A 150 16.84 -17.69 -16.46
CA THR A 150 17.16 -16.90 -15.27
C THR A 150 16.12 -15.80 -15.07
N VAL A 151 15.59 -15.73 -13.85
CA VAL A 151 14.68 -14.67 -13.41
C VAL A 151 15.44 -13.81 -12.41
N SER A 152 15.72 -12.57 -12.76
CA SER A 152 16.32 -11.58 -11.85
C SER A 152 15.23 -10.65 -11.33
N LEU A 153 15.21 -10.46 -10.02
CA LEU A 153 14.17 -9.74 -9.29
C LEU A 153 14.82 -8.78 -8.29
N VAL A 154 14.12 -7.69 -8.00
CA VAL A 154 14.48 -6.76 -6.92
C VAL A 154 13.26 -6.59 -6.01
N PRO A 155 13.42 -6.29 -4.71
CA PRO A 155 12.30 -5.95 -3.85
C PRO A 155 11.41 -4.88 -4.52
N SER A 156 10.11 -5.10 -4.53
CA SER A 156 9.17 -4.19 -5.19
C SER A 156 8.99 -2.88 -4.43
N TYR A 157 9.40 -2.84 -3.15
CA TYR A 157 9.37 -1.61 -2.36
C TYR A 157 10.40 -0.64 -2.92
N LYS A 158 9.93 0.31 -3.75
CA LYS A 158 10.76 1.46 -4.12
C LYS A 158 11.06 2.37 -2.92
N ALA A 159 10.27 2.28 -1.84
CA ALA A 159 10.56 2.76 -0.50
C ALA A 159 9.43 2.28 0.43
N ALA A 160 9.75 1.78 1.62
CA ALA A 160 8.77 1.76 2.71
C ALA A 160 8.68 3.18 3.26
N VAL A 161 7.47 3.75 3.31
CA VAL A 161 7.23 5.08 3.91
C VAL A 161 6.63 4.86 5.28
N PHE A 162 7.26 5.43 6.29
CA PHE A 162 6.78 5.42 7.67
C PHE A 162 6.20 6.81 7.98
N TRP A 163 4.95 6.85 8.46
CA TRP A 163 4.27 8.09 8.82
C TRP A 163 4.05 8.11 10.33
N VAL A 164 4.48 9.20 10.96
CA VAL A 164 4.10 9.52 12.35
C VAL A 164 3.19 10.74 12.28
N TRP A 165 1.94 10.56 12.69
CA TRP A 165 1.00 11.67 12.83
C TRP A 165 1.02 12.18 14.26
N VAL A 166 1.10 13.50 14.40
CA VAL A 166 0.97 14.19 15.68
C VAL A 166 -0.27 15.06 15.61
N SER A 167 -1.20 14.85 16.53
CA SER A 167 -2.42 15.65 16.66
C SER A 167 -2.52 16.26 18.06
N LEU A 168 -3.11 17.45 18.13
CA LEU A 168 -3.51 18.04 19.40
C LEU A 168 -4.85 17.43 19.81
N SER A 169 -4.90 16.78 20.97
CA SER A 169 -6.16 16.25 21.51
C SER A 169 -7.13 17.35 21.91
N VAL A 170 -6.60 18.49 22.36
CA VAL A 170 -7.38 19.68 22.71
C VAL A 170 -6.72 20.88 22.05
N SER A 171 -7.45 21.53 21.15
CA SER A 171 -7.03 22.76 20.49
C SER A 171 -7.63 23.97 21.21
N PHE A 172 -6.81 24.99 21.46
CA PHE A 172 -7.23 26.25 22.05
C PHE A 172 -7.73 27.24 21.00
N PHE A 173 -7.24 27.15 19.76
CA PHE A 173 -7.80 27.93 18.66
C PHE A 173 -9.27 27.57 18.40
N ARG A 174 -10.01 28.54 17.88
CA ARG A 174 -11.41 28.40 17.46
C ARG A 174 -11.54 28.97 16.06
N GLY A 175 -12.09 28.22 15.11
CA GLY A 175 -12.41 28.73 13.78
C GLY A 175 -13.79 29.38 13.73
N ASN A 176 -14.20 29.82 12.54
CA ASN A 176 -15.56 30.20 12.22
C ASN A 176 -15.90 29.78 10.77
N THR A 177 -17.19 29.69 10.50
CA THR A 177 -17.72 29.55 9.14
C THR A 177 -18.97 30.41 9.02
N HIS A 178 -19.11 31.12 7.91
CA HIS A 178 -20.24 31.99 7.63
C HIS A 178 -20.65 31.88 6.16
N ILE A 179 -21.94 32.06 5.88
CA ILE A 179 -22.43 32.17 4.51
C ILE A 179 -21.78 33.38 3.83
N SER A 180 -21.43 33.23 2.55
CA SER A 180 -20.89 34.32 1.73
C SER A 180 -22.00 35.15 1.07
N SER A 181 -23.17 34.54 0.86
CA SER A 181 -24.35 35.17 0.28
C SER A 181 -25.64 34.49 0.76
N SER A 182 -26.79 34.94 0.24
CA SER A 182 -28.08 34.28 0.44
C SER A 182 -28.35 33.10 -0.52
N ASP A 183 -27.51 32.88 -1.54
CA ASP A 183 -27.63 31.71 -2.42
C ASP A 183 -26.98 30.49 -1.74
N PRO A 184 -27.73 29.41 -1.47
CA PRO A 184 -27.18 28.22 -0.81
C PRO A 184 -26.15 27.45 -1.65
N LYS A 185 -25.96 27.80 -2.93
CA LYS A 185 -24.94 27.20 -3.80
C LYS A 185 -23.59 27.90 -3.70
N ASP A 186 -23.55 29.11 -3.17
CA ASP A 186 -22.29 29.85 -3.02
C ASP A 186 -21.44 29.22 -1.92
N GLU A 187 -20.12 29.16 -2.15
CA GLU A 187 -19.19 28.58 -1.18
C GLU A 187 -19.17 29.41 0.12
N PRO A 188 -19.25 28.79 1.30
CA PRO A 188 -19.18 29.50 2.56
C PRO A 188 -17.75 30.02 2.82
N ILE A 189 -17.65 31.09 3.59
CA ILE A 189 -16.38 31.58 4.12
C ILE A 189 -15.99 30.68 5.29
N ILE A 190 -14.86 29.97 5.19
CA ILE A 190 -14.34 29.09 6.25
C ILE A 190 -12.98 29.61 6.70
N ASP A 191 -12.87 29.98 7.98
CA ASP A 191 -11.61 30.35 8.62
C ASP A 191 -11.36 29.47 9.86
N PRO A 192 -10.55 28.40 9.73
CA PRO A 192 -10.23 27.51 10.86
C PRO A 192 -9.37 28.17 11.94
N ARG A 193 -8.67 29.26 11.64
CA ARG A 193 -7.70 29.94 12.54
C ARG A 193 -6.69 28.98 13.19
N PHE A 194 -6.14 28.04 12.43
CA PHE A 194 -5.13 27.10 12.94
C PHE A 194 -3.98 27.85 13.61
N PHE A 195 -3.59 27.39 14.80
CA PHE A 195 -2.51 27.95 15.61
C PHE A 195 -2.66 29.42 16.02
N PHE A 196 -3.87 29.98 15.97
CA PHE A 196 -4.12 31.34 16.43
C PHE A 196 -3.73 31.52 17.90
N HIS A 197 -4.02 30.52 18.74
CA HIS A 197 -3.56 30.53 20.12
C HIS A 197 -2.10 30.03 20.20
N PRO A 198 -1.17 30.79 20.82
CA PRO A 198 0.27 30.49 20.78
C PRO A 198 0.64 29.15 21.43
N LEU A 199 -0.18 28.64 22.38
CA LEU A 199 0.06 27.34 22.99
C LEU A 199 -0.13 26.16 22.03
N ASP A 200 -0.99 26.28 21.02
CA ASP A 200 -1.27 25.15 20.11
C ASP A 200 -0.02 24.78 19.31
N ILE A 201 0.62 25.79 18.72
CA ILE A 201 1.84 25.57 17.94
C ILE A 201 3.03 25.20 18.84
N GLU A 202 3.08 25.74 20.06
CA GLU A 202 4.12 25.43 21.04
C GLU A 202 4.07 23.96 21.47
N ILE A 203 2.89 23.46 21.87
CA ILE A 203 2.69 22.07 22.31
C ILE A 203 2.99 21.12 21.16
N MET A 204 2.46 21.41 19.96
CA MET A 204 2.65 20.52 18.82
C MET A 204 4.11 20.50 18.34
N ALA A 205 4.82 21.62 18.39
CA ALA A 205 6.24 21.69 18.05
C ALA A 205 7.09 20.85 19.02
N ARG A 206 6.78 20.88 20.32
CA ARG A 206 7.45 20.03 21.33
C ARG A 206 7.19 18.54 21.09
N ASN A 207 5.97 18.18 20.70
CA ASN A 207 5.65 16.79 20.36
C ASN A 207 6.42 16.31 19.12
N LEU A 208 6.58 17.15 18.09
CA LEU A 208 7.43 16.82 16.94
C LEU A 208 8.90 16.62 17.33
N LEU A 209 9.44 17.44 18.22
CA LEU A 209 10.81 17.23 18.73
C LEU A 209 10.95 15.90 19.49
N ASN A 210 9.89 15.44 20.17
CA ASN A 210 9.89 14.10 20.77
C ASN A 210 9.88 12.99 19.70
N VAL A 211 9.19 13.18 18.57
CA VAL A 211 9.27 12.25 17.43
C VAL A 211 10.70 12.15 16.90
N GLU A 212 11.42 13.27 16.75
CA GLU A 212 12.84 13.23 16.36
C GLU A 212 13.70 12.43 17.33
N ARG A 213 13.45 12.53 18.63
CA ARG A 213 14.16 11.76 19.66
C ARG A 213 13.88 10.26 19.57
N MET A 214 12.76 9.84 18.97
CA MET A 214 12.42 8.43 18.80
C MET A 214 13.09 7.78 17.60
N HIS A 215 13.42 8.53 16.54
CA HIS A 215 14.05 8.00 15.33
C HIS A 215 15.30 7.12 15.57
N PRO A 216 16.24 7.45 16.47
CA PRO A 216 17.41 6.62 16.73
C PRO A 216 17.16 5.44 17.70
N VAL A 217 15.95 5.30 18.26
CA VAL A 217 15.64 4.25 19.25
C VAL A 217 15.34 2.93 18.56
N LYS A 218 15.86 1.81 19.08
CA LYS A 218 15.55 0.46 18.58
C LYS A 218 14.15 -0.03 19.02
N PRO A 219 13.43 -0.80 18.19
CA PRO A 219 13.83 -1.28 16.86
C PRO A 219 13.56 -0.27 15.73
N LEU A 220 12.94 0.88 16.03
CA LEU A 220 12.51 1.85 15.03
C LEU A 220 13.64 2.34 14.12
N SER A 221 14.83 2.57 14.68
CA SER A 221 16.03 2.99 13.94
C SER A 221 16.47 2.00 12.86
N GLU A 222 16.11 0.71 12.96
CA GLU A 222 16.47 -0.31 11.99
C GLU A 222 15.65 -0.18 10.68
N PHE A 223 14.54 0.56 10.73
CA PHE A 223 13.65 0.78 9.59
C PHE A 223 13.71 2.22 9.04
N ILE A 224 14.34 3.16 9.75
CA ILE A 224 14.42 4.58 9.37
C ILE A 224 15.81 4.92 8.84
N LYS A 225 15.88 5.41 7.60
CA LYS A 225 17.12 5.97 7.05
C LYS A 225 17.42 7.32 7.72
N ALA A 226 18.57 7.45 8.37
CA ALA A 226 18.97 8.66 9.11
C ALA A 226 18.89 9.97 8.28
N GLN A 227 19.16 9.90 6.98
CA GLN A 227 19.05 11.02 6.03
C GLN A 227 18.10 10.68 4.87
N GLY A 228 17.04 9.91 5.18
CA GLY A 228 16.01 9.56 4.22
C GLY A 228 15.23 10.78 3.74
N ARG A 229 14.57 10.64 2.58
CA ARG A 229 13.63 11.65 2.08
C ARG A 229 12.47 11.80 3.07
N ARG A 230 12.18 13.05 3.46
CA ARG A 230 11.01 13.43 4.27
C ARG A 230 9.96 14.14 3.42
N ASN A 231 8.79 14.36 3.99
CA ASN A 231 7.63 14.99 3.33
C ASN A 231 7.84 16.49 3.03
N HIS A 232 8.76 17.18 3.72
CA HIS A 232 9.05 18.60 3.51
C HIS A 232 10.55 18.90 3.73
N PRO A 233 11.15 19.90 3.05
CA PRO A 233 12.56 20.27 3.25
C PRO A 233 12.91 20.67 4.69
N GLU A 234 11.98 21.32 5.40
CA GLU A 234 12.16 21.73 6.81
C GLU A 234 11.89 20.61 7.83
N ALA A 235 11.65 19.37 7.39
CA ALA A 235 11.29 18.29 8.30
C ALA A 235 12.44 17.80 9.20
N PHE A 236 13.68 18.27 9.00
CA PHE A 236 14.80 17.96 9.88
C PHE A 236 14.87 18.97 11.03
N LEU A 237 14.17 18.63 12.12
CA LEU A 237 13.95 19.55 13.24
C LEU A 237 15.15 19.53 14.20
N THR A 238 15.71 20.71 14.47
CA THR A 238 16.86 20.90 15.38
C THR A 238 16.45 21.53 16.71
N ASP A 239 15.39 22.32 16.68
CA ASP A 239 14.93 23.16 17.78
C ASP A 239 13.45 23.51 17.62
N LEU A 240 12.92 24.18 18.63
CA LEU A 240 11.51 24.55 18.70
C LEU A 240 11.07 25.47 17.55
N ASP A 241 11.94 26.38 17.10
CA ASP A 241 11.61 27.31 16.02
C ASP A 241 11.58 26.61 14.67
N SER A 242 12.48 25.66 14.43
CA SER A 242 12.44 24.78 13.24
C SER A 242 11.16 23.95 13.19
N ALA A 243 10.72 23.41 14.34
CA ALA A 243 9.47 22.67 14.45
C ALA A 243 8.25 23.57 14.19
N LYS A 244 8.23 24.80 14.72
CA LYS A 244 7.17 25.77 14.45
C LYS A 244 7.11 26.19 12.98
N ARG A 245 8.25 26.39 12.31
CA ARG A 245 8.29 26.69 10.86
C ARG A 245 7.73 25.54 10.04
N TYR A 246 8.20 24.32 10.30
CA TYR A 246 7.69 23.12 9.67
C TYR A 246 6.17 22.98 9.86
N LEU A 247 5.65 23.15 11.08
CA LEU A 247 4.21 23.09 11.35
C LEU A 247 3.38 24.10 10.57
N ARG A 248 3.85 25.34 10.42
CA ARG A 248 3.13 26.35 9.61
C ARG A 248 3.02 25.95 8.14
N ASN A 249 3.97 25.17 7.64
CA ASN A 249 4.02 24.76 6.24
C ASN A 249 3.33 23.41 5.97
N THR A 250 3.20 22.54 6.98
CA THR A 250 2.77 21.15 6.74
C THR A 250 1.58 20.69 7.57
N ALA A 251 1.17 21.43 8.61
CA ALA A 251 0.05 21.01 9.43
C ALA A 251 -1.24 20.97 8.62
N THR A 252 -2.07 19.96 8.89
CA THR A 252 -3.37 19.77 8.26
C THR A 252 -4.40 19.33 9.29
N THR A 253 -5.66 19.34 8.89
CA THR A 253 -6.77 18.89 9.73
C THR A 253 -6.76 17.37 9.91
N THR A 254 -7.16 16.90 11.09
CA THR A 254 -7.53 15.50 11.33
C THR A 254 -9.01 15.23 11.04
N PHE A 255 -9.73 16.23 10.52
CA PHE A 255 -11.17 16.24 10.21
C PHE A 255 -12.20 16.26 11.36
N PRO A 256 -11.90 16.55 12.66
CA PRO A 256 -12.92 16.61 13.72
C PRO A 256 -13.46 18.04 13.93
N ALA A 257 -13.92 18.72 12.87
CA ALA A 257 -14.52 20.05 13.05
C ALA A 257 -15.84 19.94 13.85
N CYS A 258 -15.95 20.67 14.95
CA CYS A 258 -17.14 20.69 15.81
C CYS A 258 -17.31 22.05 16.48
N GLY A 259 -18.49 22.29 17.08
CA GLY A 259 -18.76 23.48 17.89
C GLY A 259 -19.26 24.72 17.14
N THR A 260 -19.61 24.61 15.86
CA THR A 260 -20.21 25.72 15.08
C THR A 260 -21.63 26.07 15.53
N ALA A 261 -22.36 25.10 16.10
CA ALA A 261 -23.63 25.29 16.78
C ALA A 261 -23.49 24.76 18.22
N ALA A 262 -22.94 25.58 19.11
CA ALA A 262 -22.63 25.17 20.48
C ALA A 262 -23.91 24.96 21.32
N MET A 263 -23.96 23.84 22.04
CA MET A 263 -24.98 23.56 23.04
C MET A 263 -24.56 24.18 24.38
N LEU A 264 -24.89 25.46 24.57
CA LEU A 264 -24.53 26.28 25.74
C LEU A 264 -25.70 27.19 26.12
N PRO A 265 -25.70 27.74 27.35
CA PRO A 265 -26.63 28.80 27.73
C PRO A 265 -26.62 29.97 26.74
N ARG A 266 -27.78 30.60 26.54
CA ARG A 266 -27.95 31.68 25.57
C ARG A 266 -27.08 32.91 25.89
N ASP A 267 -26.87 33.20 27.17
CA ASP A 267 -26.02 34.28 27.67
C ASP A 267 -24.51 33.99 27.54
N GLN A 268 -24.14 32.80 27.04
CA GLN A 268 -22.76 32.37 26.75
C GLN A 268 -22.56 32.05 25.26
N ASP A 269 -23.27 32.75 24.38
CA ASP A 269 -23.23 32.57 22.92
C ASP A 269 -23.62 31.16 22.44
N GLY A 270 -24.43 30.43 23.22
CA GLY A 270 -25.03 29.17 22.79
C GLY A 270 -25.99 29.32 21.61
N VAL A 271 -26.01 28.32 20.74
CA VAL A 271 -26.90 28.24 19.57
C VAL A 271 -28.10 27.34 19.83
N VAL A 272 -27.91 26.25 20.58
CA VAL A 272 -28.99 25.30 20.93
C VAL A 272 -29.06 25.04 22.43
N ASP A 273 -30.25 24.71 22.92
CA ASP A 273 -30.50 24.28 24.31
C ASP A 273 -30.11 22.81 24.55
N GLU A 274 -30.27 22.31 25.77
CA GLU A 274 -29.96 20.91 26.13
C GLU A 274 -30.84 19.86 25.42
N ARG A 275 -31.87 20.30 24.69
CA ARG A 275 -32.76 19.48 23.86
C ARG A 275 -32.45 19.63 22.37
N LEU A 276 -31.38 20.33 22.00
CA LEU A 276 -30.97 20.64 20.64
C LEU A 276 -31.95 21.57 19.89
N SER A 277 -32.77 22.32 20.62
CA SER A 277 -33.65 23.34 20.06
C SER A 277 -32.89 24.64 19.87
N ILE A 278 -33.08 25.31 18.74
CA ILE A 278 -32.45 26.61 18.49
C ILE A 278 -33.12 27.65 19.39
N TRP A 279 -32.31 28.47 20.07
CA TRP A 279 -32.84 29.56 20.89
C TRP A 279 -33.70 30.51 20.08
N ASP A 280 -34.79 31.00 20.69
CA ASP A 280 -35.70 32.00 20.12
C ASP A 280 -36.45 31.55 18.83
N ILE A 281 -36.43 30.25 18.51
CA ILE A 281 -37.14 29.65 17.36
C ILE A 281 -38.02 28.48 17.82
N GLU A 282 -39.34 28.59 17.66
CA GLU A 282 -40.23 27.44 17.72
C GLU A 282 -40.24 26.72 16.36
N LEU A 283 -39.49 25.62 16.24
CA LEU A 283 -39.62 24.71 15.11
C LEU A 283 -40.92 23.91 15.27
N ALA A 284 -41.98 24.32 14.58
CA ALA A 284 -43.23 23.57 14.51
C ALA A 284 -43.01 22.19 13.85
N TYR A 285 -42.74 21.16 14.66
CA TYR A 285 -42.74 19.77 14.22
C TYR A 285 -44.20 19.29 14.07
N SER A 286 -44.69 19.18 12.84
CA SER A 286 -45.89 18.40 12.53
C SER A 286 -45.58 16.91 12.70
N ARG A 287 -45.77 16.40 13.92
CA ARG A 287 -45.74 14.96 14.20
C ARG A 287 -46.97 14.34 13.53
N CYS A 288 -46.81 13.74 12.35
CA CYS A 288 -47.83 12.81 11.82
C CYS A 288 -47.96 11.65 12.80
N GLN A 289 -49.00 11.68 13.63
CA GLN A 289 -49.39 10.55 14.47
C GLN A 289 -49.79 9.38 13.57
N HIS A 290 -49.29 8.20 13.89
CA HIS A 290 -49.78 6.95 13.34
C HIS A 290 -51.28 6.84 13.68
N LEU A 291 -52.13 6.66 12.66
CA LEU A 291 -53.57 6.45 12.81
C LEU A 291 -53.83 5.33 13.82
N PRO A 292 -54.75 5.50 14.79
CA PRO A 292 -55.15 4.41 15.66
C PRO A 292 -55.85 3.33 14.83
N SER A 293 -55.41 2.10 15.03
CA SER A 293 -56.04 0.86 14.57
C SER A 293 -57.55 0.88 14.84
N HIS A 294 -58.32 0.41 13.84
CA HIS A 294 -59.76 0.24 13.84
C HIS A 294 -60.38 -0.16 15.19
N PRO A 295 -61.57 0.37 15.55
CA PRO A 295 -62.33 -0.13 16.67
C PRO A 295 -62.84 -1.55 16.36
N LYS A 296 -62.71 -2.44 17.34
CA LYS A 296 -63.39 -3.74 17.33
C LYS A 296 -64.91 -3.53 17.34
N GLN A 297 -65.59 -4.01 16.31
CA GLN A 297 -66.83 -4.77 16.39
C GLN A 297 -66.74 -5.93 15.41
#